data_AF-A0A4S9EST6-F1
#
_entry.id   AF-A0A4S9EST6-F1
#
_cell.length_a   1.000
_cell.length_b   1.000
_cell.length_c   1.000
_cell.angle_alpha   90.00
_cell.angle_beta   90.00
_cell.angle_gamma   90.00
#
_symmetry.space_group_name_H-M   'P 1'
#
loop_
_entity.id
_entity.type
_entity.pdbx_description
1 polymer ?
#
loop_
_entity_poly.entity_id
_entity_poly.type
_entity_poly.pdbx_seq_one_letter_code
_entity_poly.pdbx_strand_id
1 'polypeptide(L)'
;MRLGLFAVICTTSSLVTASSKAVLFGRPGPLQILQPELGLLDDRLKIELATHAIQTASPPDVGLVSMRNGTSDATTEDKDLQGGSSPNELHPYRLLGLHKRTNRDCGVFRMDCAYVGSACNNACFYQNCVKQDSTIRYEDGGGSKRFQWKSDQNRVDAGTTTNPSSPCRLLPLSQRTWDQWPNWEQDDPDLEMDEWPVAAMEQPEFSTLAQGTIRNSLRCITAGDNSRAGNLYKYFRQGQVQYSSTKGGKYTHLRLCKGELKAGDSFTVDFDLSEMSDTEIDEIVPYCKPNPDCTNDGQQFHLSDLVYVTDAGKAGRMGWPYDIARMNNYMVTGEDDPVEAFQVVVDVYGDERDMFAATVSKYRDTSYEEAGSVGTHELLIDQSITVSGLPRDLTITRRSDPDADWLEFVYGDPANELAGFAFNSNDAGYSSQFDTSPDVHRYCLMTDLEDNDGDL
;
A
#
# COMPACT_ATOMS: atom_id res chain seq x y z
N MET A 1 9.05 -9.17 -17.05
CA MET A 1 10.30 -8.90 -16.29
C MET A 1 9.88 -9.06 -14.84
N ARG A 2 10.49 -9.96 -14.06
CA ARG A 2 9.94 -10.34 -12.74
C ARG A 2 10.36 -9.37 -11.65
N LEU A 3 9.41 -8.94 -10.84
CA LEU A 3 9.65 -8.16 -9.63
C LEU A 3 10.08 -9.09 -8.50
N GLY A 4 11.14 -8.73 -7.78
CA GLY A 4 11.53 -9.41 -6.55
C GLY A 4 12.02 -8.42 -5.51
N LEU A 5 11.57 -8.62 -4.27
CA LEU A 5 12.01 -7.97 -3.04
C LEU A 5 13.18 -8.73 -2.47
N PHE A 6 14.10 -8.11 -1.75
CA PHE A 6 15.05 -8.91 -0.98
C PHE A 6 15.50 -8.21 0.29
N ALA A 7 15.76 -9.02 1.30
CA ALA A 7 16.44 -8.62 2.53
C ALA A 7 17.93 -8.78 2.37
N VAL A 8 18.72 -8.06 3.17
CA VAL A 8 20.06 -8.53 3.52
C VAL A 8 20.18 -8.62 5.03
N ILE A 9 20.26 -9.83 5.54
CA ILE A 9 20.64 -10.13 6.92
C ILE A 9 22.15 -10.33 6.90
N CYS A 10 22.88 -9.58 7.71
CA CYS A 10 24.32 -9.73 7.85
C CYS A 10 24.58 -10.48 9.15
N THR A 11 25.04 -11.72 9.04
CA THR A 11 25.37 -12.60 10.15
C THR A 11 26.89 -12.65 10.32
N THR A 12 27.37 -12.57 11.56
CA THR A 12 28.78 -12.85 11.90
C THR A 12 28.81 -14.16 12.70
N SER A 13 29.63 -15.15 12.31
CA SER A 13 29.56 -16.60 12.75
C SER A 13 29.53 -16.82 14.28
N SER A 14 28.98 -17.91 14.86
CA SER A 14 28.88 -19.32 14.37
C SER A 14 27.52 -20.10 14.58
N LEU A 15 27.05 -20.75 13.50
CA LEU A 15 26.10 -21.88 13.34
C LEU A 15 24.68 -21.99 14.04
N VAL A 16 23.66 -21.89 13.16
CA VAL A 16 22.29 -22.53 13.10
C VAL A 16 21.02 -21.72 13.49
N THR A 17 20.14 -21.62 12.47
CA THR A 17 18.70 -21.27 12.38
C THR A 17 18.09 -20.35 13.44
N ALA A 18 18.21 -19.04 13.20
CA ALA A 18 17.22 -18.08 13.68
C ALA A 18 16.05 -17.97 12.68
N SER A 19 14.85 -17.71 13.20
CA SER A 19 13.69 -17.27 12.40
C SER A 19 14.06 -15.96 11.69
N SER A 20 14.51 -16.06 10.45
CA SER A 20 14.96 -14.92 9.67
C SER A 20 13.80 -14.01 9.30
N LYS A 21 14.04 -12.70 9.41
CA LYS A 21 13.08 -11.66 9.05
C LYS A 21 13.67 -10.82 7.94
N ALA A 22 12.87 -10.57 6.92
CA ALA A 22 13.33 -9.96 5.69
C ALA A 22 13.23 -8.44 5.74
N VAL A 23 14.23 -7.78 5.17
CA VAL A 23 14.18 -6.42 4.64
C VAL A 23 13.78 -6.57 3.15
N LEU A 24 13.52 -5.52 2.41
CA LEU A 24 12.72 -5.52 1.18
C LEU A 24 13.36 -4.46 0.24
N PHE A 25 13.25 -4.57 -1.08
CA PHE A 25 13.51 -3.47 -2.02
C PHE A 25 12.77 -3.82 -3.31
N GLY A 26 11.82 -3.00 -3.75
CA GLY A 26 10.98 -3.32 -4.91
C GLY A 26 11.11 -2.29 -6.03
N ARG A 27 11.20 -2.75 -7.28
CA ARG A 27 11.19 -1.89 -8.48
C ARG A 27 9.77 -1.47 -8.83
N PRO A 28 9.65 -0.28 -9.42
CA PRO A 28 8.72 -0.10 -10.51
C PRO A 28 9.40 0.19 -11.85
N GLY A 29 8.95 -0.47 -12.92
CA GLY A 29 9.47 -0.25 -14.28
C GLY A 29 8.64 0.78 -15.05
N PRO A 30 9.25 1.49 -16.00
CA PRO A 30 8.76 1.33 -17.38
C PRO A 30 9.83 1.21 -18.48
N LEU A 31 9.39 0.56 -19.56
CA LEU A 31 9.77 0.61 -20.99
C LEU A 31 11.23 0.43 -21.46
N GLN A 32 11.45 -0.71 -22.13
CA GLN A 32 12.31 -0.77 -23.31
C GLN A 32 11.39 -0.75 -24.55
N ILE A 33 11.44 0.34 -25.31
CA ILE A 33 10.88 0.38 -26.66
C ILE A 33 11.78 -0.46 -27.56
N LEU A 34 11.27 -1.59 -28.03
CA LEU A 34 11.67 -2.16 -29.32
C LEU A 34 10.41 -2.23 -30.16
N GLN A 35 10.31 -1.32 -31.13
CA GLN A 35 9.39 -1.48 -32.25
C GLN A 35 9.64 -2.84 -32.91
N PRO A 36 8.64 -3.71 -33.08
CA PRO A 36 8.73 -4.70 -34.13
C PRO A 36 8.47 -3.97 -35.45
N GLU A 37 9.45 -4.06 -36.36
CA GLU A 37 9.17 -3.93 -37.78
C GLU A 37 7.93 -4.77 -38.13
N LEU A 38 6.99 -4.12 -38.81
CA LEU A 38 5.88 -4.76 -39.48
C LEU A 38 6.39 -5.88 -40.39
N GLY A 39 6.25 -7.12 -39.91
CA GLY A 39 6.48 -8.35 -40.67
C GLY A 39 5.27 -9.26 -40.57
N LEU A 40 4.37 -9.12 -41.55
CA LEU A 40 3.38 -10.08 -42.08
C LEU A 40 3.15 -11.42 -41.35
N LEU A 41 1.84 -11.75 -41.18
CA LEU A 41 1.14 -13.05 -41.03
C LEU A 41 0.28 -13.07 -39.75
N ASP A 42 -0.96 -13.53 -39.71
CA ASP A 42 -1.94 -14.02 -40.70
C ASP A 42 -3.30 -14.02 -39.97
N ASP A 43 -4.37 -13.74 -40.70
CA ASP A 43 -5.75 -13.74 -40.23
C ASP A 43 -6.18 -15.17 -39.85
N ARG A 44 -6.35 -15.49 -38.56
CA ARG A 44 -7.25 -16.59 -38.13
C ARG A 44 -7.54 -16.64 -36.63
N LEU A 45 -8.84 -16.80 -36.36
CA LEU A 45 -9.52 -17.07 -35.08
C LEU A 45 -9.85 -15.86 -34.18
N LYS A 46 -10.82 -15.07 -34.65
CA LYS A 46 -11.99 -14.72 -33.83
C LYS A 46 -13.02 -15.85 -33.93
N ILE A 47 -13.89 -15.96 -32.91
CA ILE A 47 -15.03 -16.89 -32.69
C ILE A 47 -14.68 -17.99 -31.69
N GLU A 48 -15.06 -17.84 -30.42
CA GLU A 48 -16.36 -18.32 -29.90
C GLU A 48 -16.55 -17.89 -28.44
N LEU A 49 -17.55 -17.03 -28.21
CA LEU A 49 -18.07 -16.67 -26.90
C LEU A 49 -19.38 -17.46 -26.70
N ALA A 50 -19.61 -17.87 -25.46
CA ALA A 50 -20.86 -18.43 -24.91
C ALA A 50 -21.19 -19.87 -25.31
N THR A 51 -21.17 -20.76 -24.30
CA THR A 51 -22.37 -21.41 -23.74
C THR A 51 -21.85 -22.50 -22.80
N HIS A 52 -22.07 -22.40 -21.49
CA HIS A 52 -22.51 -23.54 -20.66
C HIS A 52 -23.09 -23.00 -19.35
N ALA A 53 -24.35 -23.36 -19.16
CA ALA A 53 -25.21 -22.96 -18.07
C ALA A 53 -25.12 -23.98 -16.91
N ILE A 54 -25.25 -23.45 -15.70
CA ILE A 54 -26.07 -23.97 -14.58
C ILE A 54 -25.85 -25.44 -14.21
N GLN A 55 -25.24 -25.66 -13.04
CA GLN A 55 -25.73 -26.67 -12.12
C GLN A 55 -25.73 -26.15 -10.68
N THR A 56 -26.94 -26.09 -10.15
CA THR A 56 -27.37 -25.75 -8.80
C THR A 56 -26.88 -26.77 -7.78
N ALA A 57 -26.29 -26.31 -6.68
CA ALA A 57 -26.20 -27.07 -5.43
C ALA A 57 -26.57 -26.16 -4.25
N SER A 58 -27.70 -26.47 -3.62
CA SER A 58 -28.19 -25.84 -2.40
C SER A 58 -27.28 -26.20 -1.21
N PRO A 59 -26.98 -25.27 -0.28
CA PRO A 59 -26.48 -25.64 1.03
C PRO A 59 -27.62 -25.90 2.02
N PRO A 60 -27.41 -26.77 3.03
CA PRO A 60 -28.44 -27.13 4.01
C PRO A 60 -28.60 -26.05 5.08
N ASP A 61 -29.84 -25.94 5.56
CA ASP A 61 -30.21 -25.34 6.84
C ASP A 61 -29.43 -25.97 8.01
N VAL A 62 -29.12 -25.15 9.02
CA VAL A 62 -29.26 -25.36 10.48
C VAL A 62 -28.14 -24.63 11.22
N GLY A 63 -28.51 -23.77 12.18
CA GLY A 63 -27.63 -23.46 13.32
C GLY A 63 -27.71 -22.07 13.92
N LEU A 64 -28.89 -21.61 14.36
CA LEU A 64 -29.03 -20.48 15.28
C LEU A 64 -28.29 -20.77 16.60
N VAL A 65 -27.16 -20.09 16.82
CA VAL A 65 -26.48 -20.09 18.12
C VAL A 65 -26.92 -18.87 18.93
N SER A 66 -27.56 -19.20 20.04
CA SER A 66 -28.03 -18.34 21.13
C SER A 66 -26.94 -17.44 21.70
N MET A 67 -27.12 -16.11 21.65
CA MET A 67 -26.35 -15.18 22.48
C MET A 67 -26.82 -15.27 23.93
N ARG A 68 -25.91 -15.69 24.82
CA ARG A 68 -26.09 -15.69 26.27
C ARG A 68 -25.89 -14.30 26.86
N ASN A 69 -26.84 -13.92 27.71
CA ASN A 69 -26.76 -12.84 28.68
C ASN A 69 -25.53 -12.98 29.58
N GLY A 70 -24.78 -11.90 29.74
CA GLY A 70 -23.78 -11.70 30.77
C GLY A 70 -24.05 -10.38 31.48
N THR A 71 -24.72 -10.49 32.63
CA THR A 71 -24.96 -9.46 33.64
C THR A 71 -23.76 -9.30 34.57
N SER A 72 -23.36 -8.06 34.84
CA SER A 72 -22.76 -7.60 36.11
C SER A 72 -22.82 -6.07 36.13
N ASP A 73 -23.78 -5.48 36.86
CA ASP A 73 -23.62 -4.88 38.19
C ASP A 73 -22.52 -3.81 38.25
N ALA A 74 -22.80 -2.50 38.26
CA ALA A 74 -23.57 -1.65 39.20
C ALA A 74 -22.66 -0.95 40.23
N THR A 75 -22.59 0.38 40.15
CA THR A 75 -22.59 1.37 41.26
C THR A 75 -22.72 2.77 40.63
N THR A 76 -23.93 3.33 40.61
CA THR A 76 -24.46 4.38 41.51
C THR A 76 -23.83 5.76 41.32
N GLU A 77 -24.62 6.70 40.78
CA GLU A 77 -24.86 7.98 41.45
C GLU A 77 -26.17 8.62 40.94
N ASP A 78 -27.11 8.74 41.88
CA ASP A 78 -28.39 9.44 41.81
C ASP A 78 -28.22 10.93 41.56
N LYS A 79 -29.09 11.53 40.73
CA LYS A 79 -29.79 12.77 41.10
C LYS A 79 -31.21 12.81 40.53
N ASP A 80 -32.12 12.81 41.48
CA ASP A 80 -33.52 13.21 41.47
C ASP A 80 -33.93 14.23 40.40
N LEU A 81 -35.05 13.95 39.74
CA LEU A 81 -36.09 14.95 39.46
C LEU A 81 -37.46 14.25 39.43
N GLN A 82 -38.20 14.44 40.53
CA GLN A 82 -39.60 14.08 40.68
C GLN A 82 -40.49 14.99 39.81
N GLY A 83 -41.49 14.39 39.16
CA GLY A 83 -42.60 15.08 38.48
C GLY A 83 -43.72 14.09 38.16
N GLY A 84 -44.81 14.17 38.92
CA GLY A 84 -45.86 13.17 39.06
C GLY A 84 -46.80 12.91 37.86
N SER A 85 -47.14 11.63 37.74
CA SER A 85 -48.46 11.03 37.48
C SER A 85 -49.31 11.46 36.28
N SER A 86 -49.43 10.55 35.30
CA SER A 86 -50.72 9.95 34.90
C SER A 86 -50.48 8.62 34.15
N PRO A 87 -51.01 7.48 34.61
CA PRO A 87 -50.88 6.20 33.92
C PRO A 87 -52.16 5.92 33.12
N ASN A 88 -52.13 6.17 31.80
CA ASN A 88 -52.93 5.55 30.74
C ASN A 88 -53.07 6.49 29.55
N GLU A 89 -52.00 6.69 28.80
CA GLU A 89 -52.12 6.90 27.36
C GLU A 89 -51.17 5.92 26.69
N LEU A 90 -51.75 4.84 26.15
CA LEU A 90 -51.12 4.02 25.11
C LEU A 90 -50.74 4.97 23.97
N HIS A 91 -49.50 5.46 23.98
CA HIS A 91 -48.92 6.05 22.79
C HIS A 91 -48.86 4.93 21.74
N PRO A 92 -49.58 5.04 20.62
CA PRO A 92 -49.44 4.09 19.55
C PRO A 92 -48.00 4.16 19.08
N TYR A 93 -47.33 3.01 19.07
CA TYR A 93 -46.07 2.81 18.38
C TYR A 93 -46.17 3.48 17.01
N ARG A 94 -45.52 4.65 16.89
CA ARG A 94 -45.13 5.22 15.60
C ARG A 94 -44.11 4.25 15.02
N LEU A 95 -44.61 3.19 14.39
CA LEU A 95 -44.05 2.62 13.17
C LEU A 95 -44.10 3.72 12.10
N LEU A 96 -43.38 4.82 12.32
CA LEU A 96 -43.03 5.75 11.27
C LEU A 96 -42.14 4.93 10.35
N GLY A 97 -42.68 4.60 9.18
CA GLY A 97 -41.96 3.94 8.11
C GLY A 97 -40.57 4.56 8.01
N LEU A 98 -39.56 3.74 8.28
CA LEU A 98 -38.18 4.01 7.87
C LEU A 98 -38.19 3.99 6.34
N HIS A 99 -38.69 5.06 5.72
CA HIS A 99 -38.43 5.31 4.32
C HIS A 99 -36.92 5.50 4.23
N LYS A 100 -36.24 4.47 3.72
CA LYS A 100 -34.85 4.54 3.29
C LYS A 100 -34.76 5.78 2.41
N ARG A 101 -33.97 6.78 2.85
CA ARG A 101 -33.77 8.03 2.10
C ARG A 101 -33.40 7.66 0.67
N THR A 102 -34.07 8.24 -0.32
CA THR A 102 -33.73 8.02 -1.72
C THR A 102 -32.30 8.48 -1.97
N ASN A 103 -31.51 7.62 -2.61
CA ASN A 103 -30.17 7.97 -3.10
C ASN A 103 -30.28 9.16 -4.05
N ARG A 104 -29.38 10.14 -3.92
CA ARG A 104 -29.36 11.34 -4.77
C ARG A 104 -28.10 11.35 -5.60
N ASP A 105 -28.21 11.79 -6.84
CA ASP A 105 -27.05 12.25 -7.59
C ASP A 105 -26.68 13.66 -7.12
N CYS A 106 -25.43 13.81 -6.69
CA CYS A 106 -24.87 15.03 -6.15
C CYS A 106 -24.00 15.80 -7.15
N GLY A 107 -23.97 15.37 -8.41
CA GLY A 107 -23.27 16.02 -9.50
C GLY A 107 -21.84 15.54 -9.64
N VAL A 108 -20.92 16.46 -9.91
CA VAL A 108 -19.52 16.13 -10.25
C VAL A 108 -18.57 16.61 -9.15
N PHE A 109 -17.75 15.70 -8.64
CA PHE A 109 -16.55 16.02 -7.88
C PHE A 109 -15.40 16.23 -8.87
N ARG A 110 -14.97 17.49 -9.02
CA ARG A 110 -13.84 17.87 -9.86
C ARG A 110 -12.57 18.08 -9.02
N MET A 111 -11.52 17.33 -9.31
CA MET A 111 -10.20 17.49 -8.67
C MET A 111 -9.40 18.55 -9.41
N ASP A 112 -8.82 19.51 -8.69
CA ASP A 112 -7.98 20.57 -9.26
C ASP A 112 -6.54 20.07 -9.37
N CYS A 113 -6.14 19.55 -10.54
CA CYS A 113 -4.90 18.80 -10.66
C CYS A 113 -3.64 19.67 -10.68
N ALA A 114 -3.78 20.98 -10.94
CA ALA A 114 -2.69 21.92 -10.70
C ALA A 114 -2.38 22.06 -9.20
N TYR A 115 -3.37 21.82 -8.33
CA TYR A 115 -3.25 21.94 -6.88
C TYR A 115 -2.91 20.62 -6.16
N VAL A 116 -3.33 19.48 -6.73
CA VAL A 116 -3.18 18.13 -6.15
C VAL A 116 -2.67 17.12 -7.18
N GLY A 117 -1.57 17.44 -7.85
CA GLY A 117 -1.10 16.68 -9.02
C GLY A 117 -0.91 15.19 -8.77
N SER A 118 -0.20 14.80 -7.70
CA SER A 118 0.10 13.38 -7.45
C SER A 118 -1.15 12.58 -7.08
N ALA A 119 -2.03 13.13 -6.25
CA ALA A 119 -3.32 12.50 -5.93
C ALA A 119 -4.25 12.43 -7.15
N CYS A 120 -4.27 13.48 -7.99
CA CYS A 120 -4.97 13.45 -9.27
C CYS A 120 -4.46 12.30 -10.15
N ASN A 121 -3.13 12.14 -10.27
CA ASN A 121 -2.56 11.11 -11.12
C ASN A 121 -2.96 9.69 -10.66
N ASN A 122 -2.97 9.43 -9.34
CA ASN A 122 -3.46 8.16 -8.77
C ASN A 122 -4.95 7.92 -9.09
N ALA A 123 -5.79 8.94 -8.87
CA ALA A 123 -7.22 8.86 -9.18
C ALA A 123 -7.49 8.65 -10.67
N CYS A 124 -6.78 9.36 -11.55
CA CYS A 124 -6.87 9.21 -13.00
C CYS A 124 -6.42 7.82 -13.46
N PHE A 125 -5.33 7.28 -12.91
CA PHE A 125 -4.89 5.93 -13.21
C PHE A 125 -6.00 4.91 -12.91
N TYR A 126 -6.59 4.97 -11.73
CA TYR A 126 -7.68 4.06 -11.39
C TYR A 126 -8.90 4.24 -12.31
N GLN A 127 -9.34 5.48 -12.53
CA GLN A 127 -10.54 5.79 -13.33
C GLN A 127 -10.37 5.47 -14.82
N ASN A 128 -9.18 5.67 -15.39
CA ASN A 128 -8.97 5.52 -16.83
C ASN A 128 -8.39 4.15 -17.21
N CYS A 129 -7.61 3.52 -16.31
CA CYS A 129 -6.86 2.31 -16.61
C CYS A 129 -7.35 1.06 -15.86
N VAL A 130 -7.91 1.20 -14.66
CA VAL A 130 -8.34 0.05 -13.84
C VAL A 130 -9.85 -0.18 -13.95
N LYS A 131 -10.64 0.85 -13.63
CA LYS A 131 -12.09 0.81 -13.61
C LYS A 131 -12.64 2.03 -14.33
N GLN A 132 -13.04 1.84 -15.58
CA GLN A 132 -13.62 2.86 -16.46
C GLN A 132 -15.07 3.25 -16.09
N ASP A 133 -15.32 3.48 -14.80
CA ASP A 133 -16.58 3.99 -14.28
C ASP A 133 -16.31 5.15 -13.31
N SER A 134 -16.62 6.36 -13.78
CA SER A 134 -16.45 7.59 -13.02
C SER A 134 -17.51 7.79 -11.94
N THR A 135 -18.56 6.95 -11.89
CA THR A 135 -19.63 7.06 -10.90
C THR A 135 -19.21 6.44 -9.58
N ILE A 136 -19.14 7.29 -8.56
CA ILE A 136 -18.82 6.91 -7.20
C ILE A 136 -20.08 6.98 -6.35
N ARG A 137 -20.21 6.04 -5.40
CA ARG A 137 -21.21 6.09 -4.33
C ARG A 137 -20.53 6.40 -3.02
N TYR A 138 -21.15 7.27 -2.23
CA TYR A 138 -20.65 7.69 -0.93
C TYR A 138 -21.14 6.76 0.18
N GLU A 139 -20.26 6.37 1.10
CA GLU A 139 -20.58 5.38 2.15
C GLU A 139 -20.46 5.90 3.58
N ASP A 140 -19.52 6.81 3.84
CA ASP A 140 -19.14 7.25 5.19
C ASP A 140 -20.19 8.17 5.89
N GLY A 141 -21.35 8.39 5.29
CA GLY A 141 -22.51 8.98 5.99
C GLY A 141 -22.35 10.39 6.56
N GLY A 142 -21.27 11.11 6.23
CA GLY A 142 -20.99 12.47 6.68
C GLY A 142 -20.23 12.55 8.00
N GLY A 143 -19.38 11.57 8.33
CA GLY A 143 -18.57 11.60 9.55
C GLY A 143 -19.33 11.28 10.84
N SER A 144 -20.54 10.71 10.74
CA SER A 144 -21.21 10.15 11.91
C SER A 144 -20.46 8.89 12.36
N LYS A 145 -20.19 8.75 13.67
CA LYS A 145 -19.54 7.57 14.25
C LYS A 145 -20.17 6.23 13.83
N ARG A 146 -21.45 6.25 13.43
CA ARG A 146 -22.21 5.08 12.96
C ARG A 146 -21.69 4.47 11.65
N PHE A 147 -21.05 5.24 10.77
CA PHE A 147 -20.54 4.76 9.49
C PHE A 147 -19.01 4.82 9.39
N GLN A 148 -18.36 5.43 10.38
CA GLN A 148 -16.90 5.52 10.46
C GLN A 148 -16.22 4.14 10.42
N TRP A 149 -16.83 3.13 11.05
CA TRP A 149 -16.31 1.76 11.03
C TRP A 149 -16.15 1.19 9.61
N LYS A 150 -17.00 1.59 8.64
CA LYS A 150 -16.90 1.11 7.27
C LYS A 150 -15.74 1.78 6.53
N SER A 151 -15.54 3.08 6.75
CA SER A 151 -14.36 3.79 6.26
C SER A 151 -13.07 3.20 6.86
N ASP A 152 -13.06 2.93 8.16
CA ASP A 152 -11.92 2.30 8.83
C ASP A 152 -11.67 0.88 8.28
N GLN A 153 -12.72 0.10 8.03
CA GLN A 153 -12.60 -1.21 7.38
C GLN A 153 -12.10 -1.10 5.94
N ASN A 154 -12.57 -0.12 5.17
CA ASN A 154 -12.10 0.12 3.81
C ASN A 154 -10.60 0.43 3.77
N ARG A 155 -10.07 1.16 4.75
CA ARG A 155 -8.62 1.37 4.89
C ARG A 155 -7.87 0.10 5.25
N VAL A 156 -8.43 -0.69 6.15
CA VAL A 156 -7.87 -2.01 6.49
C VAL A 156 -7.78 -2.88 5.24
N ASP A 157 -8.87 -2.97 4.48
CA ASP A 157 -8.97 -3.78 3.27
C ASP A 157 -8.17 -3.22 2.08
N ALA A 158 -7.81 -1.94 2.11
CA ALA A 158 -6.87 -1.34 1.17
C ALA A 158 -5.41 -1.50 1.63
N GLY A 159 -5.17 -2.02 2.84
CA GLY A 159 -3.84 -2.09 3.43
C GLY A 159 -3.28 -0.73 3.87
N THR A 160 -4.13 0.29 4.00
CA THR A 160 -3.81 1.70 4.26
C THR A 160 -4.03 2.10 5.72
N THR A 161 -3.62 1.24 6.66
CA THR A 161 -3.81 1.54 8.08
C THR A 161 -3.05 2.81 8.49
N THR A 162 -3.75 3.73 9.17
CA THR A 162 -3.17 5.01 9.62
C THR A 162 -2.06 4.75 10.64
N ASN A 163 -0.85 5.21 10.33
CA ASN A 163 0.36 5.37 11.14
C ASN A 163 0.76 4.30 12.18
N PRO A 164 2.04 3.89 12.23
CA PRO A 164 3.12 4.11 11.26
C PRO A 164 3.21 2.98 10.19
N SER A 165 2.18 2.14 10.10
CA SER A 165 2.20 0.88 9.33
C SER A 165 1.84 0.98 7.84
N SER A 166 2.31 2.00 7.14
CA SER A 166 2.07 2.19 5.69
C SER A 166 3.33 1.84 4.86
N PRO A 167 3.20 1.15 3.71
CA PRO A 167 4.31 0.94 2.76
C PRO A 167 5.09 2.22 2.41
N CYS A 168 4.41 3.36 2.31
CA CYS A 168 5.05 4.62 1.92
C CYS A 168 5.90 5.27 3.02
N ARG A 169 5.78 4.79 4.26
CA ARG A 169 6.53 5.27 5.43
C ARG A 169 7.41 4.19 6.05
N LEU A 170 7.17 2.94 5.67
CA LEU A 170 7.90 1.82 6.19
C LEU A 170 9.02 1.46 5.28
N LEU A 171 10.19 1.47 5.89
CA LEU A 171 11.32 0.86 5.27
C LEU A 171 11.00 -0.59 5.03
N PRO A 172 11.52 -1.10 3.92
CA PRO A 172 12.23 -0.41 2.83
C PRO A 172 11.32 -0.17 1.62
N LEU A 173 10.02 -0.42 1.75
CA LEU A 173 9.01 -0.12 0.73
C LEU A 173 9.00 1.37 0.39
N SER A 174 9.16 2.22 1.40
CA SER A 174 9.19 3.66 1.24
C SER A 174 10.43 4.13 0.47
N GLN A 175 11.61 3.55 0.75
CA GLN A 175 12.92 4.10 0.37
C GLN A 175 13.00 4.50 -1.10
N ARG A 176 12.54 3.64 -2.00
CA ARG A 176 12.65 3.93 -3.42
C ARG A 176 11.67 5.01 -3.89
N THR A 177 10.52 5.14 -3.22
CA THR A 177 9.66 6.29 -3.47
C THR A 177 10.33 7.58 -3.00
N TRP A 178 11.15 7.53 -1.93
CA TRP A 178 11.95 8.66 -1.48
C TRP A 178 13.09 8.99 -2.45
N ASP A 179 13.89 8.01 -2.86
CA ASP A 179 15.07 8.21 -3.74
C ASP A 179 14.70 8.82 -5.10
N GLN A 180 13.49 8.56 -5.59
CA GLN A 180 12.99 9.10 -6.86
C GLN A 180 12.35 10.48 -6.71
N TRP A 181 12.21 10.99 -5.49
CA TRP A 181 11.60 12.29 -5.28
C TRP A 181 12.59 13.40 -5.64
N PRO A 182 12.19 14.41 -6.45
CA PRO A 182 13.07 15.52 -6.76
C PRO A 182 13.57 16.21 -5.49
N ASN A 183 14.89 16.37 -5.36
CA ASN A 183 15.54 16.98 -4.20
C ASN A 183 15.32 16.25 -2.86
N TRP A 184 15.11 14.93 -2.86
CA TRP A 184 14.99 14.13 -1.63
C TRP A 184 16.16 14.32 -0.64
N GLU A 185 17.34 14.70 -1.14
CA GLU A 185 18.52 15.04 -0.32
C GLU A 185 18.39 16.37 0.44
N GLN A 186 17.52 17.27 -0.01
CA GLN A 186 17.37 18.64 0.53
C GLN A 186 16.06 18.84 1.28
N ASP A 187 14.99 18.21 0.82
CA ASP A 187 13.69 18.25 1.45
C ASP A 187 13.33 16.83 1.89
N ASP A 188 12.80 16.72 3.11
CA ASP A 188 12.29 15.48 3.69
C ASP A 188 10.79 15.36 3.35
N PRO A 189 10.38 14.85 2.16
CA PRO A 189 8.98 14.81 1.80
C PRO A 189 8.24 13.76 2.60
N ASP A 190 7.68 14.10 3.77
CA ASP A 190 6.80 13.20 4.54
C ASP A 190 5.79 12.50 3.61
N LEU A 191 6.07 11.25 3.23
CA LEU A 191 5.28 10.52 2.24
C LEU A 191 4.10 9.85 2.93
N GLU A 192 2.94 9.91 2.28
CA GLU A 192 1.73 9.23 2.66
C GLU A 192 1.28 8.31 1.54
N MET A 193 0.53 7.28 1.94
CA MET A 193 -0.14 6.43 0.97
C MET A 193 -1.50 7.05 0.65
N ASP A 194 -1.62 7.53 -0.59
CA ASP A 194 -2.90 7.90 -1.16
C ASP A 194 -3.64 6.65 -1.64
N GLU A 195 -4.96 6.68 -1.52
CA GLU A 195 -5.86 5.58 -1.85
C GLU A 195 -6.99 6.06 -2.76
N TRP A 196 -7.16 5.40 -3.91
CA TRP A 196 -8.29 5.67 -4.79
C TRP A 196 -8.98 4.37 -5.23
N PRO A 197 -10.31 4.23 -5.08
CA PRO A 197 -11.25 5.17 -4.45
C PRO A 197 -10.94 5.37 -2.97
N VAL A 198 -11.18 6.56 -2.42
CA VAL A 198 -10.88 6.84 -1.00
C VAL A 198 -11.76 5.99 -0.08
N ALA A 199 -11.34 5.72 1.16
CA ALA A 199 -12.09 4.87 2.10
C ALA A 199 -13.55 5.27 2.35
N ALA A 200 -13.89 6.54 2.13
CA ALA A 200 -15.25 7.05 2.30
C ALA A 200 -16.20 6.72 1.13
N MET A 201 -15.68 6.14 0.05
CA MET A 201 -16.40 5.74 -1.16
C MET A 201 -16.74 4.24 -1.13
N GLU A 202 -17.72 3.84 -1.93
CA GLU A 202 -18.05 2.43 -2.14
C GLU A 202 -16.90 1.76 -2.91
N GLN A 203 -16.39 0.70 -2.31
CA GLN A 203 -15.30 -0.11 -2.84
C GLN A 203 -15.79 -1.55 -3.01
N PRO A 204 -15.27 -2.30 -3.99
CA PRO A 204 -15.49 -3.75 -4.04
C PRO A 204 -15.08 -4.42 -2.73
N GLU A 205 -15.76 -5.50 -2.35
CA GLU A 205 -15.30 -6.32 -1.22
C GLU A 205 -13.89 -6.87 -1.51
N PHE A 206 -13.04 -6.90 -0.49
CA PHE A 206 -11.73 -7.52 -0.63
C PHE A 206 -11.92 -9.03 -0.74
N SER A 207 -11.31 -9.62 -1.76
CA SER A 207 -11.36 -11.06 -2.00
C SER A 207 -9.97 -11.55 -2.36
N THR A 208 -9.37 -12.34 -1.46
CA THR A 208 -8.10 -13.03 -1.71
C THR A 208 -8.22 -14.06 -2.84
N LEU A 209 -9.44 -14.48 -3.18
CA LEU A 209 -9.73 -15.44 -4.25
C LEU A 209 -9.92 -14.76 -5.62
N ALA A 210 -10.14 -13.45 -5.65
CA ALA A 210 -10.32 -12.68 -6.87
C ALA A 210 -8.98 -12.09 -7.34
N GLN A 211 -7.98 -12.96 -7.54
CA GLN A 211 -6.71 -12.58 -8.14
C GLN A 211 -6.94 -11.71 -9.38
N GLY A 212 -6.30 -10.54 -9.43
CA GLY A 212 -6.46 -9.54 -10.49
C GLY A 212 -7.52 -8.45 -10.27
N THR A 213 -8.31 -8.50 -9.19
CA THR A 213 -9.28 -7.43 -8.89
C THR A 213 -8.62 -6.32 -8.09
N ILE A 214 -8.23 -5.25 -8.76
CA ILE A 214 -7.66 -4.05 -8.13
C ILE A 214 -8.79 -3.29 -7.43
N ARG A 215 -8.89 -3.45 -6.10
CA ARG A 215 -9.88 -2.76 -5.27
C ARG A 215 -9.59 -1.25 -5.20
N ASN A 216 -8.32 -0.92 -4.97
CA ASN A 216 -7.81 0.43 -4.87
C ASN A 216 -6.51 0.56 -5.67
N SER A 217 -6.30 1.70 -6.30
CA SER A 217 -4.96 2.17 -6.67
C SER A 217 -4.35 2.87 -5.46
N LEU A 218 -3.16 2.45 -5.09
CA LEU A 218 -2.35 3.01 -4.04
C LEU A 218 -1.13 3.67 -4.66
N ARG A 219 -0.78 4.86 -4.17
CA ARG A 219 0.42 5.59 -4.58
C ARG A 219 1.04 6.29 -3.37
N CYS A 220 2.36 6.27 -3.30
CA CYS A 220 3.08 7.06 -2.33
C CYS A 220 3.24 8.50 -2.85
N ILE A 221 2.72 9.47 -2.12
CA ILE A 221 2.72 10.90 -2.49
C ILE A 221 3.06 11.75 -1.25
N THR A 222 3.42 13.01 -1.41
CA THR A 222 3.67 13.86 -0.23
C THR A 222 2.42 14.04 0.63
N ALA A 223 2.60 14.12 1.95
CA ALA A 223 1.55 14.42 2.93
C ALA A 223 0.86 15.76 2.60
N GLY A 224 1.62 16.73 2.07
CA GLY A 224 1.08 17.99 1.59
C GLY A 224 0.06 17.81 0.47
N ASP A 225 0.40 17.04 -0.56
CA ASP A 225 -0.49 16.74 -1.68
C ASP A 225 -1.71 15.92 -1.25
N ASN A 226 -1.47 14.86 -0.46
CA ASN A 226 -2.52 14.00 0.08
C ASN A 226 -3.52 14.76 0.95
N SER A 227 -3.04 15.61 1.85
CA SER A 227 -3.88 16.46 2.71
C SER A 227 -4.68 17.49 1.92
N ARG A 228 -4.08 18.11 0.89
CA ARG A 228 -4.79 19.02 -0.03
C ARG A 228 -5.91 18.28 -0.78
N ALA A 229 -5.64 17.08 -1.30
CA ALA A 229 -6.62 16.26 -2.00
C ALA A 229 -7.78 15.84 -1.07
N GLY A 230 -7.45 15.39 0.15
CA GLY A 230 -8.43 15.09 1.19
C GLY A 230 -9.31 16.30 1.54
N ASN A 231 -8.74 17.50 1.56
CA ASN A 231 -9.50 18.74 1.76
C ASN A 231 -10.42 19.09 0.57
N LEU A 232 -9.97 18.92 -0.68
CA LEU A 232 -10.83 19.09 -1.86
C LEU A 232 -12.05 18.17 -1.80
N TYR A 233 -11.82 16.89 -1.50
CA TYR A 233 -12.90 15.92 -1.34
C TYR A 233 -13.84 16.29 -0.17
N LYS A 234 -13.29 16.72 0.96
CA LYS A 234 -14.07 17.24 2.11
C LYS A 234 -14.93 18.44 1.71
N TYR A 235 -14.40 19.38 0.94
CA TYR A 235 -15.15 20.56 0.47
C TYR A 235 -16.29 20.17 -0.46
N PHE A 236 -16.08 19.24 -1.38
CA PHE A 236 -17.18 18.67 -2.18
C PHE A 236 -18.22 18.02 -1.28
N ARG A 237 -17.80 17.12 -0.38
CA ARG A 237 -18.68 16.41 0.55
C ARG A 237 -19.58 17.36 1.33
N GLN A 238 -19.03 18.48 1.79
CA GLN A 238 -19.73 19.44 2.64
C GLN A 238 -20.42 20.59 1.87
N GLY A 239 -20.19 20.71 0.56
CA GLY A 239 -20.67 21.85 -0.23
C GLY A 239 -20.02 23.18 0.20
N GLN A 240 -18.71 23.16 0.44
CA GLN A 240 -17.94 24.30 0.96
C GLN A 240 -16.88 24.79 -0.02
N VAL A 241 -16.31 25.97 0.27
CA VAL A 241 -15.19 26.60 -0.47
C VAL A 241 -15.46 26.62 -1.99
N GLN A 242 -14.75 25.82 -2.77
CA GLN A 242 -14.88 25.72 -4.22
C GLN A 242 -16.27 25.22 -4.67
N TYR A 243 -16.99 24.53 -3.79
CA TYR A 243 -18.33 23.97 -4.02
C TYR A 243 -19.45 24.73 -3.29
N SER A 244 -19.15 25.91 -2.71
CA SER A 244 -20.10 26.68 -1.92
C SER A 244 -21.03 27.52 -2.79
N SER A 245 -22.32 27.16 -2.82
CA SER A 245 -23.36 27.94 -3.51
C SER A 245 -23.57 29.34 -2.96
N THR A 246 -23.27 29.55 -1.67
CA THR A 246 -23.41 30.86 -1.02
C THR A 246 -22.23 31.78 -1.29
N LYS A 247 -21.04 31.23 -1.56
CA LYS A 247 -19.81 31.99 -1.79
C LYS A 247 -19.40 32.05 -3.27
N GLY A 248 -20.12 31.37 -4.15
CA GLY A 248 -19.83 31.35 -5.59
C GLY A 248 -18.50 30.68 -5.92
N GLY A 249 -18.17 29.56 -5.26
CA GLY A 249 -16.91 28.85 -5.52
C GLY A 249 -16.78 28.32 -6.96
N LYS A 250 -15.52 28.14 -7.42
CA LYS A 250 -15.13 27.70 -8.79
C LYS A 250 -15.99 26.57 -9.36
N TYR A 251 -16.29 25.54 -8.57
CA TYR A 251 -17.00 24.33 -8.96
C TYR A 251 -18.45 24.25 -8.44
N THR A 252 -19.01 25.36 -7.98
CA THR A 252 -20.39 25.41 -7.44
C THR A 252 -21.42 24.86 -8.42
N HIS A 253 -21.27 25.17 -9.71
CA HIS A 253 -22.21 24.78 -10.75
C HIS A 253 -22.21 23.27 -11.03
N LEU A 254 -21.17 22.54 -10.61
CA LEU A 254 -21.04 21.10 -10.78
C LEU A 254 -21.73 20.30 -9.68
N ARG A 255 -21.96 20.92 -8.52
CA ARG A 255 -22.57 20.26 -7.36
C ARG A 255 -24.08 20.46 -7.33
N LEU A 256 -24.82 19.35 -7.36
CA LEU A 256 -26.29 19.36 -7.37
C LEU A 256 -26.90 19.24 -5.96
N CYS A 257 -26.22 18.54 -5.04
CA CYS A 257 -26.72 18.33 -3.69
C CYS A 257 -26.57 19.58 -2.81
N LYS A 258 -27.66 19.92 -2.10
CA LYS A 258 -27.63 20.90 -1.00
C LYS A 258 -27.18 20.22 0.29
N GLY A 259 -26.25 20.87 0.99
CA GLY A 259 -25.67 20.38 2.24
C GLY A 259 -24.71 19.21 2.06
N GLU A 260 -24.46 18.49 3.15
CA GLU A 260 -23.53 17.36 3.17
C GLU A 260 -24.05 16.14 2.39
N LEU A 261 -23.13 15.39 1.80
CA LEU A 261 -23.42 14.04 1.32
C LEU A 261 -23.85 13.14 2.48
N LYS A 262 -24.75 12.20 2.22
CA LYS A 262 -25.07 11.09 3.13
C LYS A 262 -24.90 9.77 2.40
N ALA A 263 -24.77 8.70 3.17
CA ALA A 263 -24.56 7.37 2.63
C ALA A 263 -25.60 7.04 1.54
N GLY A 264 -25.13 6.46 0.45
CA GLY A 264 -25.90 6.15 -0.76
C GLY A 264 -26.05 7.31 -1.76
N ASP A 265 -25.63 8.54 -1.44
CA ASP A 265 -25.51 9.59 -2.47
C ASP A 265 -24.45 9.16 -3.51
N SER A 266 -24.68 9.46 -4.79
CA SER A 266 -23.74 9.23 -5.87
C SER A 266 -23.21 10.55 -6.44
N PHE A 267 -22.08 10.49 -7.12
CA PHE A 267 -21.51 11.60 -7.88
C PHE A 267 -20.54 11.04 -8.92
N THR A 268 -20.26 11.80 -9.96
CA THR A 268 -19.19 11.46 -10.90
C THR A 268 -17.90 12.17 -10.53
N VAL A 269 -16.75 11.63 -10.95
CA VAL A 269 -15.44 12.26 -10.77
C VAL A 269 -14.94 12.81 -12.08
N ASP A 270 -14.33 13.98 -12.02
CA ASP A 270 -13.73 14.69 -13.15
C ASP A 270 -12.42 15.38 -12.72
N PHE A 271 -11.58 15.73 -13.69
CA PHE A 271 -10.22 16.22 -13.46
C PHE A 271 -10.02 17.56 -14.17
N ASP A 272 -9.72 18.62 -13.41
CA ASP A 272 -9.45 19.95 -13.93
C ASP A 272 -7.97 20.09 -14.25
N LEU A 273 -7.65 20.11 -15.54
CA LEU A 273 -6.31 20.35 -16.08
C LEU A 273 -6.13 21.79 -16.59
N SER A 274 -7.14 22.67 -16.44
CA SER A 274 -7.16 23.97 -17.13
C SER A 274 -6.09 24.98 -16.67
N GLU A 275 -5.50 24.75 -15.49
CA GLU A 275 -4.42 25.57 -14.93
C GLU A 275 -3.04 24.92 -15.11
N MET A 276 -2.96 23.78 -15.82
CA MET A 276 -1.71 23.08 -16.13
C MET A 276 -1.33 23.28 -17.60
N SER A 277 -0.04 23.45 -17.86
CA SER A 277 0.52 23.38 -19.22
C SER A 277 0.58 21.93 -19.71
N ASP A 278 0.67 21.73 -21.03
CA ASP A 278 0.82 20.39 -21.62
C ASP A 278 2.04 19.65 -21.04
N THR A 279 3.15 20.35 -20.80
CA THR A 279 4.34 19.77 -20.16
C THR A 279 4.06 19.31 -18.73
N GLU A 280 3.38 20.12 -17.92
CA GLU A 280 3.00 19.70 -16.55
C GLU A 280 2.02 18.52 -16.57
N ILE A 281 1.10 18.46 -17.54
CA ILE A 281 0.20 17.32 -17.71
C ILE A 281 0.98 16.05 -18.05
N ASP A 282 1.96 16.16 -18.95
CA ASP A 282 2.82 15.05 -19.37
C ASP A 282 3.67 14.51 -18.22
N GLU A 283 4.20 15.40 -17.37
CA GLU A 283 5.14 15.05 -16.30
C GLU A 283 4.46 14.64 -14.99
N ILE A 284 3.37 15.32 -14.60
CA ILE A 284 2.78 15.18 -13.26
C ILE A 284 1.54 14.28 -13.28
N VAL A 285 0.69 14.42 -14.30
CA VAL A 285 -0.62 13.74 -14.39
C VAL A 285 -0.86 13.02 -15.72
N PRO A 286 0.10 12.21 -16.22
CA PRO A 286 -0.01 11.58 -17.54
C PRO A 286 -1.27 10.71 -17.68
N TYR A 287 -1.77 10.12 -16.59
CA TYR A 287 -2.97 9.29 -16.61
C TYR A 287 -4.28 10.08 -16.76
N CYS A 288 -4.26 11.40 -16.57
CA CYS A 288 -5.44 12.25 -16.71
C CYS A 288 -5.73 12.66 -18.16
N LYS A 289 -4.84 12.33 -19.10
CA LYS A 289 -5.02 12.62 -20.53
C LYS A 289 -6.19 11.81 -21.12
N PRO A 290 -6.81 12.30 -22.21
CA PRO A 290 -7.69 11.47 -23.02
C PRO A 290 -6.92 10.26 -23.57
N ASN A 291 -7.42 9.04 -23.33
CA ASN A 291 -6.77 7.78 -23.73
C ASN A 291 -5.31 7.71 -23.26
N PRO A 292 -5.05 7.73 -21.94
CA PRO A 292 -3.68 7.70 -21.43
C PRO A 292 -3.02 6.37 -21.79
N ASP A 293 -1.68 6.38 -21.89
CA ASP A 293 -0.94 5.12 -21.82
C ASP A 293 -1.14 4.54 -20.41
N CYS A 294 -1.82 3.40 -20.33
CA CYS A 294 -2.12 2.71 -19.08
C CYS A 294 -0.97 1.81 -18.59
N THR A 295 0.19 1.89 -19.24
CA THR A 295 1.42 1.32 -18.70
C THR A 295 1.71 1.98 -17.35
N ASN A 296 1.89 1.15 -16.32
CA ASN A 296 2.23 1.62 -15.00
C ASN A 296 3.59 2.34 -15.04
N ASP A 297 3.66 3.56 -14.53
CA ASP A 297 4.90 4.30 -14.22
C ASP A 297 5.65 3.63 -13.04
N GLY A 298 4.95 2.67 -12.46
CA GLY A 298 5.29 1.75 -11.42
C GLY A 298 5.14 2.36 -10.02
N GLN A 299 4.73 3.61 -9.92
CA GLN A 299 4.36 4.18 -8.62
C GLN A 299 2.96 3.71 -8.19
N GLN A 300 2.21 3.02 -9.06
CA GLN A 300 0.90 2.46 -8.76
C GLN A 300 1.00 1.01 -8.26
N PHE A 301 0.46 0.76 -7.08
CA PHE A 301 0.38 -0.58 -6.50
C PHE A 301 -0.97 -0.79 -5.85
N HIS A 302 -1.24 -2.01 -5.41
CA HIS A 302 -2.47 -2.38 -4.72
C HIS A 302 -2.19 -3.50 -3.72
N LEU A 303 -3.10 -3.68 -2.77
CA LEU A 303 -3.04 -4.80 -1.83
C LEU A 303 -3.34 -6.11 -2.58
N SER A 304 -2.42 -7.07 -2.52
CA SER A 304 -2.57 -8.39 -3.15
C SER A 304 -2.97 -9.47 -2.15
N ASP A 305 -2.52 -9.35 -0.90
CA ASP A 305 -2.90 -10.26 0.18
C ASP A 305 -3.04 -9.52 1.52
N LEU A 306 -4.20 -9.72 2.15
CA LEU A 306 -4.53 -9.18 3.46
C LEU A 306 -4.26 -10.26 4.50
N VAL A 307 -3.09 -10.22 5.12
CA VAL A 307 -2.71 -11.20 6.14
C VAL A 307 -3.40 -10.84 7.44
N TYR A 308 -4.25 -11.71 8.00
CA TYR A 308 -4.81 -11.49 9.34
C TYR A 308 -3.93 -12.14 10.40
N VAL A 309 -3.52 -11.36 11.40
CA VAL A 309 -2.80 -11.94 12.54
C VAL A 309 -3.84 -12.57 13.48
N THR A 310 -3.87 -13.91 13.48
CA THR A 310 -4.89 -14.75 14.11
C THR A 310 -5.12 -14.47 15.60
N ASP A 311 -4.09 -14.01 16.30
CA ASP A 311 -4.13 -13.86 17.76
C ASP A 311 -4.88 -12.61 18.25
N ALA A 312 -5.22 -11.68 17.34
CA ALA A 312 -5.92 -10.44 17.70
C ALA A 312 -7.13 -10.11 16.81
N GLY A 313 -7.39 -10.89 15.76
CA GLY A 313 -8.42 -10.56 14.77
C GLY A 313 -8.18 -9.21 14.08
N LYS A 314 -6.92 -8.76 14.04
CA LYS A 314 -6.49 -7.50 13.43
C LYS A 314 -5.84 -7.81 12.10
N ALA A 315 -6.16 -7.02 11.09
CA ALA A 315 -5.42 -7.05 9.84
C ALA A 315 -3.93 -6.81 10.08
N GLY A 316 -3.13 -7.47 9.25
CA GLY A 316 -1.69 -7.38 9.19
C GLY A 316 -1.30 -5.93 9.07
N ARG A 317 -0.36 -5.54 9.91
CA ARG A 317 0.25 -4.24 9.85
C ARG A 317 1.61 -4.42 9.24
N MET A 318 1.94 -3.53 8.33
CA MET A 318 3.32 -3.42 7.87
C MET A 318 4.19 -3.06 9.06
N GLY A 319 5.40 -3.59 9.05
CA GLY A 319 6.38 -3.39 10.10
C GLY A 319 7.80 -3.65 9.58
N TRP A 320 8.75 -3.39 10.46
CA TRP A 320 10.15 -3.61 10.23
C TRP A 320 10.72 -4.58 11.28
N PRO A 321 11.53 -5.57 10.88
CA PRO A 321 11.70 -6.07 9.51
C PRO A 321 10.39 -6.64 8.92
N TYR A 322 10.29 -6.65 7.59
CA TYR A 322 9.16 -7.18 6.85
C TYR A 322 9.03 -8.71 7.03
N ASP A 323 7.81 -9.17 7.27
CA ASP A 323 7.48 -10.59 7.42
C ASP A 323 6.28 -10.92 6.53
N ILE A 324 6.57 -11.50 5.37
CA ILE A 324 5.56 -11.89 4.36
C ILE A 324 4.47 -12.82 4.90
N ALA A 325 4.74 -13.57 5.97
CA ALA A 325 3.77 -14.48 6.58
C ALA A 325 2.84 -13.77 7.59
N ARG A 326 3.18 -12.55 8.02
CA ARG A 326 2.48 -11.82 9.09
C ARG A 326 2.04 -10.41 8.70
N MET A 327 2.51 -9.91 7.57
CA MET A 327 2.29 -8.55 7.09
C MET A 327 1.60 -8.56 5.73
N ASN A 328 0.93 -7.46 5.40
CA ASN A 328 0.21 -7.31 4.14
C ASN A 328 1.15 -7.37 2.95
N ASN A 329 0.71 -8.05 1.88
CA ASN A 329 1.45 -8.09 0.62
C ASN A 329 0.83 -7.14 -0.39
N TYR A 330 1.69 -6.54 -1.21
CA TYR A 330 1.30 -5.60 -2.25
C TYR A 330 1.74 -6.10 -3.61
N MET A 331 1.21 -5.49 -4.65
CA MET A 331 1.52 -5.81 -6.04
C MET A 331 1.53 -4.55 -6.88
N VAL A 332 2.55 -4.42 -7.73
CA VAL A 332 2.58 -3.35 -8.73
C VAL A 332 1.49 -3.64 -9.75
N THR A 333 0.67 -2.64 -10.04
CA THR A 333 -0.47 -2.83 -10.94
C THR A 333 0.00 -3.17 -12.36
N GLY A 334 -0.58 -4.21 -12.96
CA GLY A 334 -0.26 -4.65 -14.33
C GLY A 334 0.85 -5.70 -14.43
N GLU A 335 1.45 -6.09 -13.32
CA GLU A 335 2.32 -7.27 -13.26
C GLU A 335 1.48 -8.54 -13.11
N ASP A 336 2.03 -9.70 -13.43
CA ASP A 336 1.32 -11.00 -13.30
C ASP A 336 1.57 -11.67 -11.95
N ASP A 337 2.71 -11.38 -11.34
CA ASP A 337 3.17 -12.03 -10.11
C ASP A 337 3.11 -11.04 -8.93
N PRO A 338 2.66 -11.49 -7.74
CA PRO A 338 2.79 -10.69 -6.54
C PRO A 338 4.27 -10.40 -6.26
N VAL A 339 4.48 -9.38 -5.45
CA VAL A 339 5.82 -8.96 -5.06
C VAL A 339 6.51 -10.10 -4.29
N GLU A 340 7.59 -10.65 -4.87
CA GLU A 340 8.28 -11.83 -4.33
C GLU A 340 9.18 -11.45 -3.15
N ALA A 341 9.12 -12.13 -2.00
CA ALA A 341 10.05 -11.87 -0.90
C ALA A 341 11.33 -12.69 -1.02
N PHE A 342 12.50 -12.07 -0.90
CA PHE A 342 13.77 -12.76 -0.80
C PHE A 342 14.51 -12.37 0.48
N GLN A 343 15.49 -13.18 0.84
CA GLN A 343 16.36 -13.00 1.98
C GLN A 343 17.79 -13.32 1.56
N VAL A 344 18.67 -12.35 1.66
CA VAL A 344 20.11 -12.54 1.54
C VAL A 344 20.67 -12.70 2.95
N VAL A 345 21.51 -13.70 3.16
CA VAL A 345 22.30 -13.88 4.38
C VAL A 345 23.75 -13.73 3.98
N VAL A 346 24.50 -12.87 4.66
CA VAL A 346 25.94 -12.70 4.46
C VAL A 346 26.65 -13.13 5.72
N ASP A 347 27.37 -14.24 5.66
CA ASP A 347 28.17 -14.76 6.76
C ASP A 347 29.58 -14.17 6.69
N VAL A 348 30.01 -13.51 7.77
CA VAL A 348 31.36 -12.97 7.94
C VAL A 348 32.06 -13.66 9.10
N TYR A 349 33.26 -14.20 8.86
CA TYR A 349 34.05 -14.95 9.85
C TYR A 349 35.55 -14.88 9.56
N GLY A 350 36.34 -15.63 10.33
CA GLY A 350 37.80 -15.53 10.34
C GLY A 350 38.29 -14.53 11.38
N ASP A 351 39.53 -14.73 11.85
CA ASP A 351 40.15 -13.88 12.89
C ASP A 351 40.24 -12.41 12.43
N GLU A 352 40.39 -12.19 11.13
CA GLU A 352 40.47 -10.87 10.49
C GLU A 352 39.13 -10.42 9.86
N ARG A 353 38.05 -11.19 10.07
CA ARG A 353 36.71 -10.95 9.47
C ARG A 353 36.78 -10.79 7.96
N ASP A 354 37.61 -11.61 7.33
CA ASP A 354 37.97 -11.60 5.92
C ASP A 354 37.34 -12.76 5.14
N MET A 355 36.70 -13.71 5.81
CA MET A 355 36.03 -14.83 5.16
C MET A 355 34.53 -14.56 5.03
N PHE A 356 34.04 -14.61 3.80
CA PHE A 356 32.67 -14.27 3.45
C PHE A 356 31.98 -15.42 2.71
N ALA A 357 30.72 -15.66 3.04
CA ALA A 357 29.80 -16.44 2.22
C ALA A 357 28.47 -15.68 2.13
N ALA A 358 27.71 -15.89 1.06
CA ALA A 358 26.37 -15.31 0.99
C ALA A 358 25.36 -16.27 0.35
N THR A 359 24.15 -16.26 0.88
CA THR A 359 23.04 -17.08 0.41
C THR A 359 21.82 -16.22 0.17
N VAL A 360 21.22 -16.35 -1.01
CA VAL A 360 19.94 -15.76 -1.37
C VAL A 360 18.88 -16.84 -1.26
N SER A 361 17.85 -16.59 -0.48
CA SER A 361 16.65 -17.42 -0.38
C SER A 361 15.43 -16.65 -0.87
N LYS A 362 14.46 -17.34 -1.45
CA LYS A 362 13.19 -16.78 -1.91
C LYS A 362 12.05 -17.42 -1.15
N TYR A 363 11.10 -16.62 -0.67
CA TYR A 363 9.91 -17.12 -0.01
C TYR A 363 8.95 -17.73 -1.04
N ARG A 364 8.64 -19.01 -0.85
CA ARG A 364 7.65 -19.78 -1.64
C ARG A 364 6.94 -20.77 -0.74
N ASP A 365 5.65 -20.98 -0.99
CA ASP A 365 4.86 -22.04 -0.36
C ASP A 365 5.07 -22.14 1.16
N THR A 366 5.04 -20.98 1.84
CA THR A 366 5.21 -20.78 3.30
C THR A 366 6.63 -20.86 3.88
N SER A 367 7.66 -21.04 3.06
CA SER A 367 9.05 -21.17 3.53
C SER A 367 10.06 -20.44 2.63
N TYR A 368 11.28 -20.22 3.13
CA TYR A 368 12.39 -19.70 2.34
C TYR A 368 13.14 -20.86 1.68
N GLU A 369 13.23 -20.82 0.35
CA GLU A 369 13.99 -21.78 -0.47
C GLU A 369 15.24 -21.10 -1.03
N GLU A 370 16.38 -21.77 -1.00
CA GLU A 370 17.61 -21.23 -1.59
C GLU A 370 17.42 -20.96 -3.10
N ALA A 371 17.66 -19.71 -3.50
CA ALA A 371 17.59 -19.24 -4.88
C ALA A 371 18.98 -19.05 -5.51
N GLY A 372 20.01 -18.86 -4.68
CA GLY A 372 21.40 -18.77 -5.10
C GLY A 372 22.34 -18.64 -3.92
N SER A 373 23.61 -18.96 -4.13
CA SER A 373 24.63 -18.83 -3.09
C SER A 373 26.01 -18.62 -3.70
N VAL A 374 26.88 -18.01 -2.92
CA VAL A 374 28.32 -17.94 -3.16
C VAL A 374 29.02 -18.57 -1.96
N GLY A 375 29.89 -19.54 -2.23
CA GLY A 375 30.65 -20.22 -1.20
C GLY A 375 31.64 -19.29 -0.49
N THR A 376 32.41 -19.86 0.42
CA THR A 376 33.45 -19.15 1.17
C THR A 376 34.50 -18.50 0.26
N HIS A 377 34.71 -17.20 0.42
CA HIS A 377 35.77 -16.42 -0.23
C HIS A 377 36.49 -15.55 0.80
N GLU A 378 37.80 -15.45 0.66
CA GLU A 378 38.57 -14.40 1.32
C GLU A 378 38.32 -13.07 0.58
N LEU A 379 37.89 -12.04 1.30
CA LEU A 379 37.65 -10.69 0.80
C LEU A 379 38.52 -9.69 1.57
N LEU A 380 39.54 -9.18 0.88
CA LEU A 380 40.32 -8.04 1.33
C LEU A 380 39.53 -6.73 1.15
N ILE A 381 40.03 -5.64 1.74
CA ILE A 381 39.46 -4.31 1.54
C ILE A 381 39.40 -3.96 0.05
N ASP A 382 38.28 -3.36 -0.36
CA ASP A 382 37.92 -2.98 -1.72
C ASP A 382 37.75 -4.15 -2.71
N GLN A 383 37.72 -5.39 -2.21
CA GLN A 383 37.33 -6.55 -3.01
C GLN A 383 35.83 -6.81 -2.88
N SER A 384 35.28 -7.46 -3.90
CA SER A 384 33.84 -7.75 -3.99
C SER A 384 33.56 -9.20 -4.32
N ILE A 385 32.48 -9.73 -3.77
CA ILE A 385 31.80 -10.95 -4.26
C ILE A 385 30.50 -10.55 -4.93
N THR A 386 30.03 -11.38 -5.87
CA THR A 386 28.72 -11.21 -6.49
C THR A 386 27.90 -12.45 -6.21
N VAL A 387 26.68 -12.25 -5.68
CA VAL A 387 25.73 -13.31 -5.42
C VAL A 387 24.54 -13.18 -6.39
N SER A 388 24.16 -14.32 -6.96
CA SER A 388 23.03 -14.45 -7.89
C SER A 388 21.84 -15.11 -7.21
N GLY A 389 20.74 -15.28 -7.93
CA GLY A 389 19.49 -15.86 -7.40
C GLY A 389 18.41 -14.82 -7.10
N LEU A 390 18.79 -13.54 -7.03
CA LEU A 390 17.89 -12.39 -7.08
C LEU A 390 17.49 -12.06 -8.54
N PRO A 391 16.47 -11.21 -8.78
CA PRO A 391 16.14 -10.76 -10.14
C PRO A 391 17.28 -10.01 -10.85
N ARG A 392 18.20 -9.43 -10.09
CA ARG A 392 19.47 -8.84 -10.54
C ARG A 392 20.56 -9.25 -9.56
N ASP A 393 21.79 -9.32 -10.02
CA ASP A 393 22.89 -9.68 -9.14
C ASP A 393 23.09 -8.63 -8.04
N LEU A 394 23.53 -9.11 -6.88
CA LEU A 394 23.94 -8.27 -5.75
C LEU A 394 25.46 -8.39 -5.61
N THR A 395 26.16 -7.28 -5.73
CA THR A 395 27.58 -7.16 -5.44
C THR A 395 27.77 -6.70 -4.00
N ILE A 396 28.63 -7.39 -3.27
CA ILE A 396 28.97 -7.10 -1.88
C ILE A 396 30.46 -6.76 -1.85
N THR A 397 30.81 -5.54 -1.44
CA THR A 397 32.20 -5.07 -1.37
C THR A 397 32.58 -4.83 0.08
N ARG A 398 33.73 -5.36 0.51
CA ARG A 398 34.29 -5.04 1.83
C ARG A 398 34.93 -3.66 1.78
N ARG A 399 34.55 -2.77 2.69
CA ARG A 399 35.09 -1.42 2.82
C ARG A 399 35.67 -1.24 4.22
N SER A 400 36.61 -0.30 4.32
CA SER A 400 37.24 0.08 5.58
C SER A 400 37.40 1.59 5.60
N ASP A 401 37.06 2.19 6.73
CA ASP A 401 37.40 3.56 7.05
C ASP A 401 38.24 3.59 8.35
N PRO A 402 38.78 4.75 8.77
CA PRO A 402 39.59 4.83 9.99
C PRO A 402 38.87 4.40 11.28
N ASP A 403 37.54 4.37 11.28
CA ASP A 403 36.69 4.17 12.44
C ASP A 403 36.08 2.76 12.50
N ALA A 404 35.79 2.12 11.36
CA ALA A 404 35.28 0.75 11.26
C ALA A 404 35.32 0.14 9.84
N ASP A 405 35.27 -1.20 9.78
CA ASP A 405 34.95 -1.95 8.56
C ASP A 405 33.43 -2.00 8.34
N TRP A 406 33.01 -1.98 7.06
CA TRP A 406 31.61 -2.07 6.66
C TRP A 406 31.45 -2.73 5.29
N LEU A 407 30.21 -3.09 4.93
CA LEU A 407 29.90 -3.74 3.66
C LEU A 407 29.09 -2.81 2.77
N GLU A 408 29.55 -2.61 1.53
CA GLU A 408 28.79 -1.95 0.47
C GLU A 408 28.01 -3.00 -0.31
N PHE A 409 26.74 -2.72 -0.52
CA PHE A 409 25.80 -3.54 -1.28
C PHE A 409 25.39 -2.77 -2.53
N VAL A 410 25.58 -3.38 -3.70
CA VAL A 410 25.14 -2.83 -4.98
C VAL A 410 24.26 -3.86 -5.67
N TYR A 411 22.97 -3.60 -5.69
CA TYR A 411 21.98 -4.42 -6.40
C TYR A 411 21.75 -3.84 -7.79
N GLY A 412 21.97 -4.64 -8.84
CA GLY A 412 21.72 -4.20 -10.22
C GLY A 412 22.62 -3.04 -10.67
N ASP A 413 22.04 -2.05 -11.36
CA ASP A 413 22.76 -0.88 -11.89
C ASP A 413 22.20 0.40 -11.27
N PRO A 414 22.84 0.98 -10.22
CA PRO A 414 22.38 2.20 -9.58
C PRO A 414 22.37 3.44 -10.47
N ALA A 415 23.18 3.46 -11.56
CA ALA A 415 23.18 4.58 -12.49
C ALA A 415 21.89 4.63 -13.33
N ASN A 416 21.19 3.51 -13.42
CA ASN A 416 19.81 3.46 -13.85
C ASN A 416 18.97 3.50 -12.58
N GLU A 417 18.45 4.67 -12.20
CA GLU A 417 17.66 4.92 -10.97
C GLU A 417 16.50 3.91 -10.79
N LEU A 418 16.06 3.32 -11.90
CA LEU A 418 15.09 2.27 -11.86
C LEU A 418 15.75 0.89 -11.66
N ALA A 419 16.90 0.58 -12.24
CA ALA A 419 17.46 -0.77 -12.35
C ALA A 419 18.45 -1.19 -11.25
N GLY A 420 18.68 -0.35 -10.24
CA GLY A 420 19.55 -0.73 -9.13
C GLY A 420 19.32 0.05 -7.85
N PHE A 421 20.06 -0.33 -6.82
CA PHE A 421 20.05 0.27 -5.51
C PHE A 421 21.41 0.01 -4.85
N ALA A 422 21.95 1.01 -4.15
CA ALA A 422 23.19 0.87 -3.41
C ALA A 422 23.00 1.35 -1.97
N PHE A 423 23.56 0.61 -1.02
CA PHE A 423 23.51 0.91 0.41
C PHE A 423 24.69 0.27 1.11
N ASN A 424 24.96 0.66 2.35
CA ASN A 424 25.96 0.02 3.18
C ASN A 424 25.37 -0.65 4.43
N SER A 425 26.16 -1.49 5.10
CA SER A 425 25.73 -2.24 6.28
C SER A 425 25.38 -1.36 7.49
N ASN A 426 25.86 -0.11 7.50
CA ASN A 426 25.59 0.87 8.55
C ASN A 426 24.42 1.80 8.19
N ASP A 427 23.97 1.80 6.94
CA ASP A 427 22.88 2.64 6.50
C ASP A 427 21.61 2.21 7.22
N ALA A 428 20.99 3.20 7.87
CA ALA A 428 19.62 3.12 8.32
C ALA A 428 18.75 3.75 7.25
N GLY A 429 17.64 3.08 6.93
CA GLY A 429 16.65 3.73 6.10
C GLY A 429 15.97 4.88 6.86
N TYR A 430 15.31 5.75 6.11
CA TYR A 430 14.67 6.93 6.67
C TYR A 430 13.21 6.71 7.10
N SER A 431 12.84 7.19 8.29
CA SER A 431 11.44 7.46 8.66
C SER A 431 11.35 8.42 9.84
N SER A 432 10.67 9.55 9.65
CA SER A 432 10.45 10.58 10.67
C SER A 432 9.53 10.14 11.83
N GLN A 433 8.90 8.96 11.74
CA GLN A 433 7.89 8.48 12.68
C GLN A 433 8.31 7.28 13.51
N PHE A 434 9.38 6.59 13.12
CA PHE A 434 9.93 5.55 13.97
C PHE A 434 11.01 6.16 14.85
N ASP A 435 10.99 5.74 16.11
CA ASP A 435 11.73 6.35 17.22
C ASP A 435 13.22 6.50 16.90
N THR A 436 13.85 7.51 17.49
CA THR A 436 15.27 7.92 17.32
C THR A 436 16.31 6.87 17.77
N SER A 437 15.92 5.60 17.95
CA SER A 437 16.81 4.50 18.31
C SER A 437 17.56 4.01 17.06
N PRO A 438 18.89 4.19 16.99
CA PRO A 438 19.70 3.93 15.79
C PRO A 438 19.76 2.46 15.34
N ASP A 439 19.31 1.52 16.17
CA ASP A 439 19.40 0.09 15.87
C ASP A 439 18.12 -0.49 15.25
N VAL A 440 17.01 0.25 15.24
CA VAL A 440 15.70 -0.28 14.84
C VAL A 440 15.47 -0.23 13.32
N HIS A 441 16.37 0.39 12.53
CA HIS A 441 16.10 0.70 11.11
C HIS A 441 17.26 0.47 10.13
N ARG A 442 18.30 -0.26 10.53
CA ARG A 442 19.45 -0.58 9.65
C ARG A 442 19.07 -1.56 8.57
N TYR A 443 19.45 -1.32 7.31
CA TYR A 443 19.18 -2.26 6.21
C TYR A 443 19.74 -3.66 6.47
N CYS A 444 20.86 -3.72 7.18
CA CYS A 444 21.45 -4.94 7.66
C CYS A 444 21.11 -5.13 9.14
N LEU A 445 20.35 -6.19 9.43
CA LEU A 445 20.21 -6.67 10.79
C LEU A 445 21.46 -7.48 11.13
N MET A 446 22.22 -6.98 12.10
CA MET A 446 23.35 -7.68 12.68
C MET A 446 22.82 -8.63 13.76
N THR A 447 23.13 -9.91 13.63
CA THR A 447 22.89 -10.86 14.71
C THR A 447 24.21 -11.55 15.03
N ASP A 448 24.60 -11.45 16.30
CA ASP A 448 25.59 -12.35 16.87
C ASP A 448 25.00 -13.75 16.78
N LEU A 449 25.73 -14.67 16.17
CA LEU A 449 25.36 -16.07 16.20
C LEU A 449 25.68 -16.59 17.61
N GLU A 450 24.68 -17.12 18.31
CA GLU A 450 24.86 -17.65 19.67
C GLU A 450 25.80 -18.87 19.63
N ASP A 451 26.93 -18.77 20.32
CA ASP A 451 27.87 -19.89 20.51
C ASP A 451 27.14 -21.03 21.27
N ASN A 452 26.80 -22.09 20.54
CA ASN A 452 26.25 -23.33 21.10
C ASN A 452 27.30 -24.20 21.82
N ASP A 453 28.52 -23.68 22.00
CA ASP A 453 29.64 -24.45 22.52
C ASP A 453 29.49 -24.85 23.99
N GLY A 454 28.53 -24.31 24.73
CA GLY A 454 28.14 -24.85 26.04
C GLY A 454 29.28 -24.92 27.07
N ASP A 455 30.40 -24.23 26.84
CA ASP A 455 31.56 -24.24 27.72
C ASP A 455 31.44 -23.07 28.72
N LEU A 456 30.88 -23.40 29.90
CA LEU A 456 31.03 -22.68 31.16
C LEU A 456 32.29 -23.11 31.92
#